data_AF-A0A0H2X679-F1
#
_entry.id   AF-A0A0H2X679-F1
#
_cell.length_a   1.000
_cell.length_b   1.000
_cell.length_c   1.000
_cell.angle_alpha   90.00
_cell.angle_beta   90.00
_cell.angle_gamma   90.00
#
_symmetry.space_group_name_H-M   'P 1'
#
loop_
_entity.id
_entity.type
_entity.pdbx_description
1 polymer ?
#
loop_
_entity_poly.entity_id
_entity_poly.type
_entity_poly.pdbx_seq_one_letter_code
_entity_poly.pdbx_strand_id
1 'polypeptide(L)'
;MMSATQQLPRWLSLQAHPQDNVAIVVNDGGAPPGATFQDGMTAIEHIPQGHKIALQALHKGTAVRRLGAVIGTAADDIARGAWVSEQLLEMPTAPELAALDLTPQPPAAAAPLDGYTFQGYRNRDGSVGTRNILGIMTSVQCVVGVLGHAVARIRAELLPKYPNVDDVVAINHVYGCGVAITAPEAIIPIRTLRNIARSPNFGGQALIVGLGCEKLAPERLLPDDASADDSGIYRLQEASLGFADMVGSIMQMAEERLRHLDTRRRETVPASELVVGMQCGGSDAFSGVTANPGLGIAADLLVRAGATVMFSENTEVRDGIHLLVPRAANAEVAKALVREMAWYDAYLARGQADRSANTTPGNKKGGLANIVEKAMGSIAKSGSSPINGVVPPGERVKGRGLQYCATPASDFVCGTLQVAAGMNLHVFTTGRGTPYGLGMVPVIKVATRTELAQRWSDLMDIDAGGVASGAKTLDQLGWELFQRYLDVASGQRTWTEQHRLYNDLALFNPAPIT
;
A
#
# COMPACT_ATOMS: atom_id res chain seq x y z
N MET A 1 38.36 13.41 31.32
CA MET A 1 37.35 14.30 31.93
C MET A 1 37.13 15.49 31.00
N MET A 2 35.88 15.92 30.88
CA MET A 2 35.34 17.01 30.03
C MET A 2 35.28 16.67 28.53
N SER A 3 34.16 16.71 27.82
CA SER A 3 32.90 17.44 28.02
C SER A 3 31.69 16.52 27.78
N ALA A 4 30.86 16.38 28.82
CA ALA A 4 29.46 16.04 28.68
C ALA A 4 28.69 17.34 28.51
N THR A 5 27.92 17.47 27.43
CA THR A 5 26.62 18.18 27.36
C THR A 5 26.06 18.04 25.93
N GLN A 6 25.48 16.88 25.61
CA GLN A 6 24.39 16.87 24.60
C GLN A 6 23.13 17.28 25.35
N GLN A 7 22.81 18.57 25.28
CA GLN A 7 21.68 19.18 25.97
C GLN A 7 20.37 18.79 25.25
N LEU A 8 19.56 17.90 25.81
CA LEU A 8 18.13 17.79 25.49
C LEU A 8 17.35 17.48 26.79
N PRO A 9 16.11 18.02 26.96
CA PRO A 9 15.18 18.26 25.87
C PRO A 9 14.66 19.71 25.81
N ARG A 10 14.86 20.33 24.65
CA ARG A 10 13.84 21.24 24.13
C ARG A 10 12.66 20.34 23.74
N TRP A 11 11.45 20.66 24.19
CA TRP A 11 10.27 19.98 23.65
C TRP A 11 10.15 20.33 22.18
N LEU A 12 9.83 19.35 21.35
CA LEU A 12 9.75 19.50 19.91
C LEU A 12 8.29 19.41 19.48
N SER A 13 7.84 20.45 18.79
CA SER A 13 6.60 20.43 18.02
C SER A 13 6.93 20.38 16.52
N LEU A 14 6.03 19.91 15.67
CA LEU A 14 6.23 19.95 14.21
C LEU A 14 5.03 20.62 13.57
N GLN A 15 5.25 21.82 13.04
CA GLN A 15 4.32 22.54 12.18
C GLN A 15 4.62 22.13 10.73
N ALA A 16 3.66 21.48 10.07
CA ALA A 16 3.91 20.88 8.76
C ALA A 16 3.84 21.89 7.61
N HIS A 17 3.06 22.95 7.77
CA HIS A 17 2.89 23.99 6.78
C HIS A 17 2.81 25.39 7.44
N PRO A 18 3.32 26.47 6.82
CA PRO A 18 3.34 27.81 7.43
C PRO A 18 1.96 28.39 7.80
N GLN A 19 0.90 27.93 7.14
CA GLN A 19 -0.48 28.34 7.43
C GLN A 19 -1.15 27.51 8.53
N ASP A 20 -0.47 26.49 9.04
CA ASP A 20 -1.01 25.65 10.11
C ASP A 20 -1.10 26.46 11.40
N ASN A 21 -2.20 26.29 12.14
CA ASN A 21 -2.40 26.90 13.46
C ASN A 21 -2.33 25.86 14.60
N VAL A 22 -1.95 24.63 14.25
CA VAL A 22 -1.61 23.54 15.17
C VAL A 22 -0.29 22.90 14.74
N ALA A 23 0.43 22.32 15.70
CA ALA A 23 1.60 21.48 15.46
C ALA A 23 1.44 20.14 16.18
N ILE A 24 2.24 19.12 15.83
CA ILE A 24 2.24 17.85 16.58
C ILE A 24 3.38 17.77 17.59
N VAL A 25 3.14 17.16 18.74
CA VAL A 25 4.21 16.91 19.74
C VAL A 25 5.05 15.71 19.31
N VAL A 26 6.36 15.87 19.21
CA VAL A 26 7.28 14.84 18.69
C VAL A 26 7.82 13.92 19.79
N ASN A 27 8.10 14.46 20.97
CA ASN A 27 8.80 13.74 22.04
C ASN A 27 8.05 12.47 22.49
N ASP A 28 8.81 11.39 22.68
CA ASP A 28 8.30 10.16 23.28
C ASP A 28 7.71 10.45 24.68
N GLY A 29 6.60 9.79 25.01
CA GLY A 29 5.82 10.07 26.23
C GLY A 29 4.95 11.35 26.20
N GLY A 30 5.10 12.21 25.19
CA GLY A 30 4.35 13.46 25.07
C GLY A 30 4.87 14.58 25.99
N ALA A 31 4.28 15.77 25.88
CA ALA A 31 4.70 16.98 26.59
C ALA A 31 3.88 17.18 27.89
N PRO A 32 4.50 17.31 29.07
CA PRO A 32 3.81 17.64 30.31
C PRO A 32 3.39 19.13 30.38
N PRO A 33 2.49 19.50 31.31
CA PRO A 33 2.20 20.90 31.58
C PRO A 33 3.48 21.67 31.94
N GLY A 34 3.64 22.89 31.40
CA GLY A 34 4.85 23.70 31.58
C GLY A 34 6.00 23.35 30.63
N ALA A 35 5.85 22.35 29.76
CA ALA A 35 6.83 22.03 28.73
C ALA A 35 6.99 23.17 27.72
N THR A 36 8.18 23.77 27.64
CA THR A 36 8.50 24.81 26.65
C THR A 36 9.14 24.21 25.39
N PHE A 37 8.56 24.52 24.24
CA PHE A 37 8.99 24.01 22.94
C PHE A 37 10.19 24.78 22.36
N GLN A 38 10.64 24.43 21.14
CA GLN A 38 11.23 25.45 20.27
C GLN A 38 10.28 26.62 20.10
N ASP A 39 10.58 27.75 19.46
CA ASP A 39 9.61 28.87 19.38
C ASP A 39 9.16 29.55 20.71
N GLY A 40 9.30 28.91 21.88
CA GLY A 40 8.97 29.47 23.19
C GLY A 40 7.52 29.23 23.66
N MET A 41 6.67 28.59 22.86
CA MET A 41 5.35 28.13 23.29
C MET A 41 5.47 27.16 24.46
N THR A 42 4.51 27.21 25.39
CA THR A 42 4.46 26.31 26.54
C THR A 42 3.15 25.51 26.52
N ALA A 43 3.24 24.19 26.75
CA ALA A 43 2.06 23.35 26.95
C ALA A 43 1.36 23.73 28.26
N ILE A 44 0.05 23.96 28.23
CA ILE A 44 -0.72 24.28 29.44
C ILE A 44 -1.27 23.03 30.15
N GLU A 45 -1.22 21.88 29.48
CA GLU A 45 -1.67 20.59 29.96
C GLU A 45 -0.78 19.47 29.40
N HIS A 46 -1.05 18.20 29.76
CA HIS A 46 -0.34 17.08 29.14
C HIS A 46 -0.86 16.85 27.72
N ILE A 47 0.06 16.73 26.76
CA ILE A 47 -0.23 16.49 25.36
C ILE A 47 0.50 15.22 24.92
N PRO A 48 -0.21 14.13 24.57
CA PRO A 48 0.44 12.90 24.14
C PRO A 48 1.30 13.07 22.87
N GLN A 49 2.27 12.17 22.68
CA GLN A 49 3.07 12.14 21.44
C GLN A 49 2.15 12.00 20.22
N GLY A 50 2.42 12.77 19.16
CA GLY A 50 1.64 12.80 17.92
C GLY A 50 0.35 13.61 18.02
N HIS A 51 -0.06 14.01 19.23
CA HIS A 51 -1.24 14.84 19.39
C HIS A 51 -0.92 16.30 19.11
N LYS A 52 -1.98 17.04 18.77
CA LYS A 52 -1.90 18.42 18.30
C LYS A 52 -1.83 19.40 19.47
N ILE A 53 -0.94 20.37 19.38
CA ILE A 53 -0.86 21.54 20.26
C ILE A 53 -1.28 22.78 19.47
N ALA A 54 -2.11 23.64 20.06
CA ALA A 54 -2.55 24.88 19.45
C ALA A 54 -1.43 25.94 19.46
N LEU A 55 -1.04 26.43 18.27
CA LEU A 55 0.04 27.42 18.13
C LEU A 55 -0.39 28.84 18.52
N GLN A 56 -1.69 29.07 18.53
CA GLN A 56 -2.36 30.32 18.89
C GLN A 56 -3.70 30.00 19.59
N ALA A 57 -4.36 31.00 20.18
CA ALA A 57 -5.73 30.84 20.65
C ALA A 57 -6.67 30.66 19.45
N LEU A 58 -7.58 29.69 19.53
CA LEU A 58 -8.57 29.38 18.50
C LEU A 58 -9.95 29.52 19.13
N HIS A 59 -10.72 30.53 18.72
CA HIS A 59 -12.09 30.69 19.21
C HIS A 59 -13.01 29.64 18.58
N LYS A 60 -14.10 29.31 19.27
CA LYS A 60 -15.18 28.49 18.71
C LYS A 60 -15.58 28.96 17.31
N GLY A 61 -15.74 28.04 16.37
CA GLY A 61 -16.04 28.35 14.98
C GLY A 61 -14.81 28.69 14.12
N THR A 62 -13.61 28.78 14.70
CA THR A 62 -12.37 29.02 13.94
C THR A 62 -11.90 27.76 13.24
N ALA A 63 -11.48 27.88 11.99
CA ALA A 63 -10.87 26.77 11.24
C ALA A 63 -9.55 26.32 11.88
N VAL A 64 -9.44 25.03 12.15
CA VAL A 64 -8.21 24.35 12.57
C VAL A 64 -7.49 23.83 11.33
N ARG A 65 -6.23 24.26 11.15
CA ARG A 65 -5.45 24.04 9.94
C ARG A 65 -4.22 23.21 10.23
N ARG A 66 -4.06 22.12 9.47
CA ARG A 66 -2.90 21.24 9.50
C ARG A 66 -2.60 20.74 8.09
N LEU A 67 -1.32 20.57 7.75
CA LEU A 67 -0.89 20.16 6.40
C LEU A 67 -1.40 21.12 5.32
N GLY A 68 -1.57 22.41 5.66
CA GLY A 68 -2.10 23.43 4.76
C GLY A 68 -3.61 23.37 4.52
N ALA A 69 -4.32 22.39 5.09
CA ALA A 69 -5.76 22.20 4.90
C ALA A 69 -6.56 22.46 6.17
N VAL A 70 -7.83 22.80 6.02
CA VAL A 70 -8.78 22.84 7.14
C VAL A 70 -9.14 21.41 7.52
N ILE A 71 -8.69 20.96 8.69
CA ILE A 71 -8.99 19.62 9.20
C ILE A 71 -10.25 19.59 10.07
N GLY A 72 -10.78 20.74 10.44
CA GLY A 72 -11.98 20.88 11.24
C GLY A 72 -12.19 22.31 11.71
N THR A 73 -13.27 22.51 12.44
CA THR A 73 -13.60 23.79 13.09
C THR A 73 -13.58 23.58 14.60
N ALA A 74 -13.06 24.55 15.35
CA ALA A 74 -13.03 24.46 16.81
C ALA A 74 -14.46 24.43 17.38
N ALA A 75 -14.81 23.34 18.10
CA ALA A 75 -16.12 23.15 18.71
C ALA A 75 -16.34 24.05 19.95
N ASP A 76 -15.23 24.46 20.58
CA ASP A 76 -15.15 25.37 21.72
C ASP A 76 -13.89 26.25 21.61
N ASP A 77 -13.72 27.21 22.52
CA ASP A 77 -12.51 28.01 22.63
C ASP A 77 -11.32 27.13 23.07
N ILE A 78 -10.21 27.20 22.32
CA ILE A 78 -8.97 26.46 22.57
C ILE A 78 -7.85 27.46 22.84
N ALA A 79 -7.28 27.44 24.03
CA ALA A 79 -6.17 28.31 24.38
C ALA A 79 -4.88 27.94 23.63
N ARG A 80 -4.01 28.92 23.40
CA ARG A 80 -2.65 28.67 22.91
C ARG A 80 -1.93 27.71 23.86
N GLY A 81 -1.26 26.69 23.31
CA GLY A 81 -0.57 25.67 24.09
C GLY A 81 -1.45 24.55 24.64
N ALA A 82 -2.75 24.55 24.35
CA ALA A 82 -3.68 23.48 24.72
C ALA A 82 -3.62 22.30 23.75
N TRP A 83 -4.07 21.13 24.21
CA TRP A 83 -4.26 19.94 23.39
C TRP A 83 -5.49 20.10 22.50
N VAL A 84 -5.28 20.00 21.18
CA VAL A 84 -6.36 19.92 20.19
C VAL A 84 -6.75 18.45 19.99
N SER A 85 -7.67 17.97 20.83
CA SER A 85 -8.23 16.61 20.75
C SER A 85 -9.30 16.51 19.66
N GLU A 86 -9.68 15.28 19.27
CA GLU A 86 -10.75 15.06 18.30
C GLU A 86 -12.12 15.58 18.78
N GLN A 87 -12.34 15.64 20.09
CA GLN A 87 -13.61 16.09 20.68
C GLN A 87 -13.81 17.60 20.54
N LEU A 88 -12.73 18.34 20.31
CA LEU A 88 -12.75 19.78 20.11
C LEU A 88 -12.84 20.17 18.63
N LEU A 89 -13.03 19.20 17.73
CA LEU A 89 -13.08 19.43 16.29
C LEU A 89 -14.41 18.97 15.69
N GLU A 90 -15.10 19.91 15.06
CA GLU A 90 -16.19 19.61 14.15
C GLU A 90 -15.60 19.27 12.76
N MET A 91 -15.90 18.08 12.27
CA MET A 91 -15.38 17.59 10.98
C MET A 91 -16.03 18.35 9.81
N PRO A 92 -15.25 18.79 8.80
CA PRO A 92 -15.82 19.48 7.66
C PRO A 92 -16.58 18.50 6.75
N THR A 93 -17.54 19.02 5.98
CA THR A 93 -18.21 18.28 4.92
C THR A 93 -17.20 17.89 3.83
N ALA A 94 -17.32 16.68 3.29
CA ALA A 94 -16.49 16.27 2.16
C ALA A 94 -16.76 17.18 0.95
N PRO A 95 -15.74 17.43 0.09
CA PRO A 95 -15.97 18.11 -1.18
C PRO A 95 -16.98 17.35 -2.05
N GLU A 96 -17.96 18.09 -2.57
CA GLU A 96 -18.95 17.60 -3.53
C GLU A 96 -18.29 17.29 -4.87
N LEU A 97 -18.35 16.02 -5.30
CA LEU A 97 -17.68 15.56 -6.53
C LEU A 97 -18.19 16.30 -7.78
N ALA A 98 -19.49 16.60 -7.82
CA ALA A 98 -20.13 17.30 -8.94
C ALA A 98 -19.71 18.78 -9.04
N ALA A 99 -19.17 19.36 -7.97
CA ALA A 99 -18.74 20.76 -7.93
C ALA A 99 -17.23 20.95 -8.20
N LEU A 100 -16.48 19.86 -8.41
CA LEU A 100 -15.05 19.94 -8.68
C LEU A 100 -14.78 20.51 -10.08
N ASP A 101 -13.82 21.45 -10.16
CA ASP A 101 -13.24 21.84 -11.45
C ASP A 101 -12.38 20.70 -11.97
N LEU A 102 -12.78 20.14 -13.11
CA LEU A 102 -12.07 19.02 -13.76
C LEU A 102 -11.02 19.50 -14.76
N THR A 103 -10.76 20.81 -14.82
CA THR A 103 -9.71 21.41 -15.65
C THR A 103 -8.34 21.01 -15.08
N PRO A 104 -7.58 20.14 -15.77
CA PRO A 104 -6.29 19.71 -15.28
C PRO A 104 -5.27 20.84 -15.36
N GLN A 105 -4.41 20.93 -14.35
CA GLN A 105 -3.27 21.83 -14.26
C GLN A 105 -2.03 21.01 -13.85
N PRO A 106 -1.60 20.04 -14.69
CA PRO A 106 -0.52 19.15 -14.32
C PRO A 106 0.77 19.95 -14.11
N PRO A 107 1.56 19.62 -13.09
CA PRO A 107 2.85 20.25 -12.88
C PRO A 107 3.79 19.99 -14.06
N ALA A 108 4.75 20.89 -14.27
CA ALA A 108 5.77 20.70 -15.29
C ALA A 108 6.54 19.40 -15.06
N ALA A 109 6.81 18.66 -16.12
CA ALA A 109 7.62 17.45 -16.02
C ALA A 109 9.02 17.80 -15.52
N ALA A 110 9.46 17.13 -14.45
CA ALA A 110 10.82 17.23 -13.96
C ALA A 110 11.80 16.56 -14.94
N ALA A 111 13.08 16.96 -14.87
CA ALA A 111 14.13 16.36 -15.68
C ALA A 111 14.21 14.83 -15.43
N PRO A 112 14.30 14.00 -16.50
CA PRO A 112 14.49 12.56 -16.37
C PRO A 112 15.68 12.20 -15.49
N LEU A 113 15.59 11.02 -14.88
CA LEU A 113 16.64 10.46 -14.01
C LEU A 113 17.18 9.17 -14.63
N ASP A 114 18.20 9.30 -15.46
CA ASP A 114 18.80 8.19 -16.20
C ASP A 114 19.89 7.45 -15.39
N GLY A 115 20.28 6.26 -15.86
CA GLY A 115 21.42 5.51 -15.34
C GLY A 115 21.14 4.62 -14.12
N TYR A 116 19.90 4.61 -13.62
CA TYR A 116 19.49 3.73 -12.52
C TYR A 116 18.95 2.40 -13.03
N THR A 117 19.39 1.32 -12.40
CA THR A 117 19.09 -0.06 -12.80
C THR A 117 18.83 -0.93 -11.57
N PHE A 118 18.21 -2.10 -11.77
CA PHE A 118 18.14 -3.16 -10.77
C PHE A 118 18.35 -4.54 -11.43
N GLN A 119 18.62 -5.57 -10.62
CA GLN A 119 18.77 -6.95 -11.10
C GLN A 119 17.40 -7.65 -11.12
N GLY A 120 16.75 -7.77 -12.28
CA GLY A 120 15.39 -8.31 -12.41
C GLY A 120 15.29 -9.54 -13.31
N TYR A 121 14.16 -10.27 -13.25
CA TYR A 121 13.88 -11.41 -14.11
C TYR A 121 12.97 -11.01 -15.27
N ARG A 122 13.53 -10.90 -16.49
CA ARG A 122 12.75 -10.55 -17.67
C ARG A 122 11.78 -11.67 -18.05
N ASN A 123 10.55 -11.29 -18.39
CA ASN A 123 9.49 -12.20 -18.84
C ASN A 123 9.30 -12.09 -20.36
N ARG A 124 8.69 -13.12 -20.95
CA ARG A 124 8.37 -13.17 -22.38
C ARG A 124 7.38 -12.09 -22.80
N ASP A 125 6.50 -11.64 -21.90
CA ASP A 125 5.53 -10.57 -22.15
C ASP A 125 6.13 -9.15 -22.00
N GLY A 126 7.44 -9.05 -21.74
CA GLY A 126 8.17 -7.80 -21.56
C GLY A 126 8.18 -7.27 -20.13
N SER A 127 7.34 -7.80 -19.23
CA SER A 127 7.38 -7.42 -17.82
C SER A 127 8.66 -7.93 -17.13
N VAL A 128 9.00 -7.34 -15.98
CA VAL A 128 10.15 -7.78 -15.19
C VAL A 128 9.71 -8.12 -13.76
N GLY A 129 10.06 -9.33 -13.31
CA GLY A 129 9.90 -9.75 -11.92
C GLY A 129 11.07 -9.29 -11.04
N THR A 130 10.78 -8.93 -9.79
CA THR A 130 11.78 -8.71 -8.73
C THR A 130 12.10 -9.99 -7.96
N ARG A 131 11.24 -11.01 -8.10
CA ARG A 131 11.40 -12.36 -7.56
C ARG A 131 11.07 -13.41 -8.62
N ASN A 132 11.55 -14.62 -8.40
CA ASN A 132 11.30 -15.80 -9.21
C ASN A 132 10.54 -16.82 -8.35
N ILE A 133 9.21 -16.75 -8.34
CA ILE A 133 8.33 -17.47 -7.41
C ILE A 133 7.44 -18.44 -8.18
N LEU A 134 7.26 -19.67 -7.68
CA LEU A 134 6.17 -20.53 -8.12
C LEU A 134 4.89 -20.15 -7.34
N GLY A 135 3.98 -19.42 -7.99
CA GLY A 135 2.64 -19.15 -7.44
C GLY A 135 1.68 -20.30 -7.77
N ILE A 136 0.97 -20.83 -6.77
CA ILE A 136 -0.07 -21.85 -6.95
C ILE A 136 -1.39 -21.32 -6.41
N MET A 137 -2.34 -21.04 -7.29
CA MET A 137 -3.63 -20.42 -6.98
C MET A 137 -4.74 -21.45 -6.84
N THR A 138 -5.60 -21.30 -5.84
CA THR A 138 -6.85 -22.06 -5.75
C THR A 138 -7.91 -21.43 -6.65
N SER A 139 -8.76 -22.18 -7.34
CA SER A 139 -9.97 -21.62 -7.96
C SER A 139 -11.13 -21.46 -6.94
N VAL A 140 -11.07 -22.22 -5.83
CA VAL A 140 -12.13 -22.29 -4.81
C VAL A 140 -11.58 -22.70 -3.44
N GLN A 141 -12.25 -22.25 -2.37
CA GLN A 141 -11.84 -22.50 -0.98
C GLN A 141 -11.70 -23.99 -0.60
N CYS A 142 -12.47 -24.90 -1.23
CA CYS A 142 -12.39 -26.34 -0.95
C CYS A 142 -11.00 -26.95 -1.23
N VAL A 143 -10.20 -26.31 -2.07
CA VAL A 143 -8.85 -26.76 -2.45
C VAL A 143 -7.80 -26.44 -1.40
N VAL A 144 -8.04 -25.42 -0.55
CA VAL A 144 -7.03 -24.81 0.33
C VAL A 144 -6.32 -25.83 1.22
N GLY A 145 -7.05 -26.79 1.80
CA GLY A 145 -6.46 -27.82 2.65
C GLY A 145 -5.50 -28.76 1.91
N VAL A 146 -5.87 -29.19 0.69
CA VAL A 146 -5.03 -30.05 -0.16
C VAL A 146 -3.79 -29.29 -0.62
N LEU A 147 -3.98 -28.04 -1.08
CA LEU A 147 -2.88 -27.20 -1.54
C LEU A 147 -1.90 -26.87 -0.41
N GLY A 148 -2.39 -26.61 0.80
CA GLY A 148 -1.53 -26.38 1.97
C GLY A 148 -0.60 -27.56 2.25
N HIS A 149 -1.11 -28.78 2.16
CA HIS A 149 -0.29 -29.99 2.29
C HIS A 149 0.74 -30.13 1.16
N ALA A 150 0.32 -29.89 -0.09
CA ALA A 150 1.22 -29.95 -1.25
C ALA A 150 2.33 -28.90 -1.18
N VAL A 151 2.02 -27.63 -0.86
CA VAL A 151 3.01 -26.55 -0.77
C VAL A 151 4.02 -26.78 0.36
N ALA A 152 3.58 -27.32 1.50
CA ALA A 152 4.50 -27.70 2.57
C ALA A 152 5.53 -28.74 2.08
N ARG A 153 5.07 -29.77 1.35
CA ARG A 153 5.95 -30.78 0.76
C ARG A 153 6.82 -30.23 -0.36
N ILE A 154 6.30 -29.40 -1.27
CA ILE A 154 7.08 -28.76 -2.33
C ILE A 154 8.24 -27.94 -1.72
N ARG A 155 7.96 -27.16 -0.67
CA ARG A 155 8.99 -26.36 0.03
C ARG A 155 10.05 -27.24 0.71
N ALA A 156 9.68 -28.39 1.26
CA ALA A 156 10.60 -29.28 1.97
C ALA A 156 11.40 -30.21 1.04
N GLU A 157 10.76 -30.74 -0.01
CA GLU A 157 11.28 -31.84 -0.84
C GLU A 157 11.80 -31.38 -2.20
N LEU A 158 11.18 -30.34 -2.80
CA LEU A 158 11.50 -29.91 -4.18
C LEU A 158 12.28 -28.60 -4.22
N LEU A 159 11.81 -27.55 -3.55
CA LEU A 159 12.42 -26.22 -3.60
C LEU A 159 13.94 -26.21 -3.31
N PRO A 160 14.49 -27.02 -2.36
CA PRO A 160 15.94 -27.08 -2.15
C PRO A 160 16.75 -27.58 -3.34
N LYS A 161 16.13 -28.26 -4.31
CA LYS A 161 16.78 -28.72 -5.56
C LYS A 161 16.89 -27.62 -6.62
N TYR A 162 16.20 -26.49 -6.43
CA TYR A 162 16.05 -25.41 -7.41
C TYR A 162 16.52 -24.07 -6.82
N PRO A 163 17.83 -23.86 -6.65
CA PRO A 163 18.39 -22.74 -5.89
C PRO A 163 18.15 -21.37 -6.52
N ASN A 164 17.71 -21.29 -7.78
CA ASN A 164 17.39 -20.02 -8.44
C ASN A 164 15.91 -19.64 -8.33
N VAL A 165 15.10 -20.44 -7.63
CA VAL A 165 13.70 -20.14 -7.32
C VAL A 165 13.62 -19.57 -5.91
N ASP A 166 13.10 -18.35 -5.78
CA ASP A 166 13.08 -17.61 -4.52
C ASP A 166 12.08 -18.22 -3.52
N ASP A 167 10.90 -18.66 -3.99
CA ASP A 167 9.90 -19.29 -3.12
C ASP A 167 8.79 -20.06 -3.89
N VAL A 168 7.96 -20.81 -3.16
CA VAL A 168 6.69 -21.41 -3.64
C VAL A 168 5.52 -20.92 -2.78
N VAL A 169 4.60 -20.14 -3.35
CA VAL A 169 3.54 -19.44 -2.61
C VAL A 169 2.16 -19.98 -2.96
N ALA A 170 1.41 -20.40 -1.95
CA ALA A 170 -0.03 -20.70 -2.09
C ALA A 170 -0.80 -19.38 -2.16
N ILE A 171 -1.71 -19.27 -3.13
CA ILE A 171 -2.56 -18.11 -3.34
C ILE A 171 -4.00 -18.53 -3.07
N ASN A 172 -4.36 -18.48 -1.79
CA ASN A 172 -5.67 -18.91 -1.30
C ASN A 172 -6.65 -17.73 -1.26
N HIS A 173 -7.93 -18.04 -1.49
CA HIS A 173 -9.03 -17.09 -1.32
C HIS A 173 -10.36 -17.80 -1.02
N VAL A 174 -11.35 -17.04 -0.58
CA VAL A 174 -12.70 -17.55 -0.23
C VAL A 174 -13.69 -17.57 -1.40
N TYR A 175 -13.35 -16.97 -2.54
CA TYR A 175 -14.22 -16.95 -3.73
C TYR A 175 -14.32 -18.33 -4.41
N GLY A 176 -15.29 -18.53 -5.30
CA GLY A 176 -15.38 -19.69 -6.20
C GLY A 176 -16.62 -20.58 -6.05
N CYS A 177 -17.14 -20.75 -4.82
CA CYS A 177 -18.39 -21.47 -4.52
C CYS A 177 -19.18 -20.66 -3.47
N GLY A 178 -20.47 -20.40 -3.71
CA GLY A 178 -21.30 -19.53 -2.84
C GLY A 178 -21.39 -18.06 -3.28
N VAL A 179 -21.05 -17.77 -4.53
CA VAL A 179 -21.09 -16.41 -5.10
C VAL A 179 -21.97 -16.36 -6.34
N ALA A 180 -22.58 -15.20 -6.59
CA ALA A 180 -23.27 -14.90 -7.84
C ALA A 180 -22.25 -14.61 -8.95
N ILE A 181 -21.67 -15.65 -9.57
CA ILE A 181 -20.59 -15.54 -10.57
C ILE A 181 -20.97 -14.73 -11.84
N THR A 182 -22.27 -14.52 -12.06
CA THR A 182 -22.83 -13.75 -13.19
C THR A 182 -23.42 -12.41 -12.77
N ALA A 183 -23.33 -12.02 -11.48
CA ALA A 183 -23.75 -10.69 -11.05
C ALA A 183 -22.86 -9.62 -11.72
N PRO A 184 -23.37 -8.40 -11.99
CA PRO A 184 -22.62 -7.37 -12.70
C PRO A 184 -21.24 -7.07 -12.10
N GLU A 185 -21.15 -7.06 -10.77
CA GLU A 185 -19.92 -6.74 -10.03
C GLU A 185 -19.01 -7.95 -9.77
N ALA A 186 -19.43 -9.16 -10.17
CA ALA A 186 -18.63 -10.39 -10.01
C ALA A 186 -17.38 -10.39 -10.91
N ILE A 187 -17.34 -9.51 -11.92
CA ILE A 187 -16.17 -9.34 -12.76
C ILE A 187 -14.93 -8.88 -11.99
N ILE A 188 -15.10 -8.09 -10.91
CA ILE A 188 -13.98 -7.56 -10.12
C ILE A 188 -13.15 -8.67 -9.46
N PRO A 189 -13.70 -9.58 -8.65
CA PRO A 189 -12.92 -10.67 -8.06
C PRO A 189 -12.36 -11.63 -9.12
N ILE A 190 -13.12 -11.96 -10.18
CA ILE A 190 -12.66 -12.85 -11.26
C ILE A 190 -11.44 -12.27 -11.97
N ARG A 191 -11.53 -11.01 -12.41
CA ARG A 191 -10.45 -10.30 -13.09
C ARG A 191 -9.25 -10.07 -12.17
N THR A 192 -9.48 -9.82 -10.88
CA THR A 192 -8.42 -9.72 -9.86
C THR A 192 -7.59 -10.99 -9.83
N LEU A 193 -8.22 -12.16 -9.70
CA LEU A 193 -7.55 -13.46 -9.68
C LEU A 193 -6.79 -13.75 -10.98
N ARG A 194 -7.46 -13.55 -12.13
CA ARG A 194 -6.83 -13.66 -13.45
C ARG A 194 -5.55 -12.83 -13.56
N ASN A 195 -5.58 -11.60 -13.09
CA ASN A 195 -4.44 -10.70 -13.21
C ASN A 195 -3.32 -10.97 -12.18
N ILE A 196 -3.65 -11.53 -11.00
CA ILE A 196 -2.65 -12.00 -10.04
C ILE A 196 -1.87 -13.20 -10.60
N ALA A 197 -2.54 -14.14 -11.28
CA ALA A 197 -1.87 -15.26 -11.93
C ALA A 197 -0.83 -14.81 -12.99
N ARG A 198 -0.96 -13.57 -13.49
CA ARG A 198 -0.04 -12.89 -14.41
C ARG A 198 0.92 -11.93 -13.70
N SER A 199 1.22 -12.15 -12.43
CA SER A 199 2.23 -11.38 -11.72
C SER A 199 3.59 -11.54 -12.40
N PRO A 200 4.37 -10.46 -12.60
CA PRO A 200 5.71 -10.56 -13.17
C PRO A 200 6.64 -11.48 -12.38
N ASN A 201 6.38 -11.63 -11.07
CA ASN A 201 7.18 -12.48 -10.18
C ASN A 201 6.92 -13.99 -10.37
N PHE A 202 5.88 -14.38 -11.10
CA PHE A 202 5.59 -15.79 -11.40
C PHE A 202 6.21 -16.28 -12.72
N GLY A 203 6.79 -15.39 -13.52
CA GLY A 203 7.47 -15.78 -14.76
C GLY A 203 6.59 -16.44 -15.81
N GLY A 204 5.27 -16.27 -15.73
CA GLY A 204 4.32 -17.02 -16.57
C GLY A 204 4.25 -18.51 -16.26
N GLN A 205 4.62 -18.93 -15.04
CA GLN A 205 4.63 -20.34 -14.61
C GLN A 205 3.66 -20.62 -13.45
N ALA A 206 2.69 -19.74 -13.22
CA ALA A 206 1.69 -19.94 -12.17
C ALA A 206 0.87 -21.21 -12.43
N LEU A 207 0.49 -21.91 -11.37
CA LEU A 207 -0.42 -23.05 -11.41
C LEU A 207 -1.78 -22.65 -10.84
N ILE A 208 -2.84 -23.29 -11.34
CA ILE A 208 -4.20 -23.13 -10.82
C ILE A 208 -4.70 -24.53 -10.42
N VAL A 209 -5.08 -24.69 -9.16
CA VAL A 209 -5.66 -25.92 -8.63
C VAL A 209 -7.15 -25.66 -8.34
N GLY A 210 -8.00 -26.36 -9.07
CA GLY A 210 -9.45 -26.34 -8.86
C GLY A 210 -9.97 -27.62 -8.22
N LEU A 211 -11.21 -27.59 -7.75
CA LEU A 211 -11.86 -28.79 -7.24
C LEU A 211 -12.35 -29.62 -8.43
N GLY A 212 -13.07 -29.01 -9.37
CA GLY A 212 -13.72 -29.64 -10.51
C GLY A 212 -15.24 -29.52 -10.51
N CYS A 213 -15.84 -28.87 -9.50
CA CYS A 213 -17.29 -28.66 -9.41
C CYS A 213 -17.70 -27.22 -9.01
N GLU A 214 -16.74 -26.31 -8.95
CA GLU A 214 -16.96 -24.93 -8.55
C GLU A 214 -17.71 -24.09 -9.60
N LYS A 215 -18.37 -23.02 -9.14
CA LYS A 215 -19.04 -22.06 -10.04
C LYS A 215 -18.01 -21.26 -10.85
N LEU A 216 -16.85 -20.94 -10.25
CA LEU A 216 -15.73 -20.32 -10.94
C LEU A 216 -14.87 -21.40 -11.60
N ALA A 217 -15.22 -21.79 -12.82
CA ALA A 217 -14.39 -22.72 -13.58
C ALA A 217 -12.95 -22.17 -13.73
N PRO A 218 -11.89 -22.96 -13.44
CA PRO A 218 -10.49 -22.50 -13.45
C PRO A 218 -10.05 -21.79 -14.73
N GLU A 219 -10.63 -22.17 -15.87
CA GLU A 219 -10.32 -21.64 -17.20
C GLU A 219 -10.70 -20.16 -17.30
N ARG A 220 -11.67 -19.69 -16.49
CA ARG A 220 -12.01 -18.26 -16.41
C ARG A 220 -10.87 -17.40 -15.85
N LEU A 221 -9.92 -18.02 -15.16
CA LEU A 221 -8.74 -17.35 -14.61
C LEU A 221 -7.57 -17.27 -15.61
N LEU A 222 -7.69 -17.92 -16.76
CA LEU A 222 -6.74 -17.74 -17.86
C LEU A 222 -6.93 -16.35 -18.52
N PRO A 223 -5.89 -15.81 -19.18
CA PRO A 223 -6.03 -14.64 -20.05
C PRO A 223 -7.09 -14.89 -21.14
N ASP A 224 -7.80 -13.85 -21.57
CA ASP A 224 -8.76 -13.94 -22.68
C ASP A 224 -8.07 -13.68 -24.06
N ASP A 225 -6.76 -13.89 -24.15
CA ASP A 225 -5.94 -13.63 -25.34
C ASP A 225 -5.15 -14.87 -25.80
N ALA A 226 -4.37 -14.75 -26.86
CA ALA A 226 -3.61 -15.87 -27.45
C ALA A 226 -2.51 -16.45 -26.54
N SER A 227 -2.25 -15.85 -25.37
CA SER A 227 -1.33 -16.39 -24.36
C SER A 227 -2.01 -17.35 -23.37
N ALA A 228 -3.32 -17.58 -23.49
CA ALA A 228 -4.03 -18.56 -22.68
C ALA A 228 -3.42 -19.96 -22.84
N ASP A 229 -3.03 -20.56 -21.71
CA ASP A 229 -2.45 -21.89 -21.61
C ASP A 229 -3.09 -22.61 -20.41
N ASP A 230 -3.77 -23.72 -20.68
CA ASP A 230 -4.46 -24.52 -19.67
C ASP A 230 -3.56 -25.60 -19.06
N SER A 231 -2.32 -25.77 -19.54
CA SER A 231 -1.38 -26.77 -19.01
C SER A 231 -1.01 -26.53 -17.54
N GLY A 232 -1.28 -25.33 -17.01
CA GLY A 232 -1.12 -24.99 -15.60
C GLY A 232 -2.32 -25.32 -14.71
N ILE A 233 -3.40 -25.89 -15.24
CA ILE A 233 -4.63 -26.20 -14.48
C ILE A 233 -4.63 -27.67 -14.05
N TYR A 234 -4.89 -27.89 -12.76
CA TYR A 234 -5.19 -29.22 -12.21
C TYR A 234 -6.54 -29.22 -11.49
N ARG A 235 -7.37 -30.24 -11.69
CA ARG A 235 -8.63 -30.38 -10.97
C ARG A 235 -8.54 -31.58 -10.02
N LEU A 236 -8.78 -31.37 -8.74
CA LEU A 236 -8.67 -32.42 -7.72
C LEU A 236 -9.54 -33.65 -8.03
N GLN A 237 -10.72 -33.47 -8.61
CA GLN A 237 -11.63 -34.55 -9.01
C GLN A 237 -11.13 -35.40 -10.19
N GLU A 238 -9.98 -35.05 -10.81
CA GLU A 238 -9.30 -35.90 -11.80
C GLU A 238 -8.45 -36.99 -11.13
N ALA A 239 -8.20 -36.92 -9.82
CA ALA A 239 -7.50 -37.95 -9.08
C ALA A 239 -8.29 -39.26 -9.03
N SER A 240 -7.59 -40.39 -9.21
CA SER A 240 -8.20 -41.73 -9.29
C SER A 240 -7.93 -42.58 -8.05
N LEU A 241 -6.91 -42.26 -7.24
CA LEU A 241 -6.46 -43.07 -6.10
C LEU A 241 -6.64 -42.37 -4.74
N GLY A 242 -7.24 -41.16 -4.71
CA GLY A 242 -7.57 -40.43 -3.48
C GLY A 242 -6.61 -39.28 -3.14
N PHE A 243 -6.54 -38.88 -1.86
CA PHE A 243 -5.82 -37.68 -1.42
C PHE A 243 -4.32 -37.68 -1.75
N ALA A 244 -3.64 -38.83 -1.62
CA ALA A 244 -2.22 -38.92 -1.92
C ALA A 244 -1.92 -38.68 -3.42
N ASP A 245 -2.82 -39.10 -4.29
CA ASP A 245 -2.75 -38.90 -5.75
C ASP A 245 -2.99 -37.43 -6.13
N MET A 246 -3.95 -36.77 -5.46
CA MET A 246 -4.15 -35.32 -5.58
C MET A 246 -2.86 -34.55 -5.26
N VAL A 247 -2.23 -34.86 -4.12
CA VAL A 247 -0.98 -34.21 -3.70
C VAL A 247 0.16 -34.55 -4.67
N GLY A 248 0.28 -35.81 -5.08
CA GLY A 248 1.30 -36.28 -6.01
C GLY A 248 1.25 -35.56 -7.35
N SER A 249 0.05 -35.37 -7.91
CA SER A 249 -0.17 -34.66 -9.16
C SER A 249 0.23 -33.18 -9.06
N ILE A 250 -0.15 -32.49 -7.97
CA ILE A 250 0.28 -31.10 -7.73
C ILE A 250 1.80 -31.01 -7.61
N MET A 251 2.44 -31.97 -6.93
CA MET A 251 3.89 -32.00 -6.79
C MET A 251 4.62 -32.23 -8.13
N GLN A 252 4.11 -33.13 -8.98
CA GLN A 252 4.66 -33.36 -10.31
C GLN A 252 4.61 -32.09 -11.16
N MET A 253 3.44 -31.44 -11.23
CA MET A 253 3.29 -30.18 -11.97
C MET A 253 4.18 -29.08 -11.40
N ALA A 254 4.30 -28.99 -10.07
CA ALA A 254 5.21 -28.05 -9.44
C ALA A 254 6.68 -28.31 -9.82
N GLU A 255 7.14 -29.57 -9.83
CA GLU A 255 8.52 -29.91 -10.23
C GLU A 255 8.82 -29.55 -11.68
N GLU A 256 7.85 -29.73 -12.58
CA GLU A 256 7.95 -29.29 -13.97
C GLU A 256 8.12 -27.77 -14.10
N ARG A 257 7.31 -26.98 -13.37
CA ARG A 257 7.43 -25.51 -13.37
C ARG A 257 8.70 -25.03 -12.68
N LEU A 258 9.11 -25.68 -11.59
CA LEU A 258 10.35 -25.36 -10.88
C LEU A 258 11.59 -25.56 -11.76
N ARG A 259 11.64 -26.62 -12.58
CA ARG A 259 12.71 -26.80 -13.57
C ARG A 259 12.82 -25.62 -14.53
N HIS A 260 11.69 -25.08 -15.00
CA HIS A 260 11.69 -23.91 -15.88
C HIS A 260 12.15 -22.65 -15.14
N LEU A 261 11.58 -22.39 -13.96
CA LEU A 261 11.93 -21.23 -13.14
C LEU A 261 13.42 -21.24 -12.76
N ASP A 262 14.00 -22.40 -12.48
CA ASP A 262 15.41 -22.54 -12.09
C ASP A 262 16.41 -22.23 -13.23
N THR A 263 15.97 -22.22 -14.49
CA THR A 263 16.82 -21.78 -15.62
C THR A 263 16.97 -20.25 -15.69
N ARG A 264 16.10 -19.50 -15.01
CA ARG A 264 16.07 -18.04 -15.08
C ARG A 264 17.21 -17.43 -14.27
N ARG A 265 17.76 -16.32 -14.76
CA ARG A 265 18.77 -15.53 -14.05
C ARG A 265 18.32 -14.08 -14.01
N ARG A 266 18.78 -13.35 -12.99
CA ARG A 266 18.60 -11.90 -12.96
C ARG A 266 19.44 -11.27 -14.07
N GLU A 267 18.91 -10.21 -14.66
CA GLU A 267 19.55 -9.37 -15.66
C GLU A 267 19.56 -7.93 -15.14
N THR A 268 20.57 -7.14 -15.56
CA THR A 268 20.55 -5.70 -15.32
C THR A 268 19.48 -5.08 -16.21
N VAL A 269 18.46 -4.49 -15.59
CA VAL A 269 17.34 -3.82 -16.27
C VAL A 269 17.22 -2.38 -15.80
N PRO A 270 16.70 -1.46 -16.63
CA PRO A 270 16.49 -0.08 -16.19
C PRO A 270 15.45 0.00 -15.06
N ALA A 271 15.63 0.98 -14.17
CA ALA A 271 14.68 1.25 -13.07
C ALA A 271 13.25 1.51 -13.57
N SER A 272 13.10 1.91 -14.85
CA SER A 272 11.81 2.03 -15.50
C SER A 272 10.98 0.74 -15.44
N GLU A 273 11.57 -0.45 -15.35
CA GLU A 273 10.78 -1.70 -15.27
C GLU A 273 10.17 -1.98 -13.89
N LEU A 274 10.37 -1.09 -12.91
CA LEU A 274 9.68 -1.17 -11.63
C LEU A 274 8.22 -0.73 -11.73
N VAL A 275 7.37 -1.50 -11.05
CA VAL A 275 5.96 -1.17 -10.81
C VAL A 275 5.74 -1.23 -9.30
N VAL A 276 5.75 -0.07 -8.66
CA VAL A 276 5.75 0.06 -7.19
C VAL A 276 4.35 0.39 -6.69
N GLY A 277 3.78 -0.43 -5.81
CA GLY A 277 2.55 -0.13 -5.09
C GLY A 277 2.84 0.46 -3.71
N MET A 278 2.19 1.58 -3.36
CA MET A 278 2.33 2.23 -2.06
C MET A 278 0.99 2.22 -1.32
N GLN A 279 1.01 1.89 -0.03
CA GLN A 279 -0.15 2.01 0.85
C GLN A 279 0.24 2.38 2.29
N CYS A 280 -0.76 2.83 3.05
CA CYS A 280 -0.68 3.02 4.48
C CYS A 280 -1.25 1.80 5.22
N GLY A 281 -0.82 1.60 6.45
CA GLY A 281 -1.41 0.61 7.37
C GLY A 281 -2.00 1.26 8.60
N GLY A 282 -1.39 0.98 9.75
CA GLY A 282 -1.69 1.63 11.02
C GLY A 282 -1.21 3.09 11.04
N SER A 283 -1.84 3.95 10.26
CA SER A 283 -1.52 5.38 10.15
C SER A 283 -1.54 6.09 11.51
N ASP A 284 -0.62 7.01 11.73
CA ASP A 284 -0.55 7.86 12.92
C ASP A 284 -0.32 9.32 12.50
N ALA A 285 -0.26 10.23 13.47
CA ALA A 285 -0.05 11.64 13.19
C ALA A 285 1.30 11.92 12.51
N PHE A 286 2.28 11.02 12.59
CA PHE A 286 3.58 11.19 11.97
C PHE A 286 3.58 10.74 10.50
N SER A 287 2.68 9.83 10.10
CA SER A 287 2.53 9.37 8.71
C SER A 287 2.57 10.52 7.70
N GLY A 288 1.76 11.56 7.90
CA GLY A 288 1.65 12.71 7.00
C GLY A 288 2.81 13.72 7.04
N VAL A 289 3.79 13.56 7.94
CA VAL A 289 4.91 14.51 8.11
C VAL A 289 6.28 13.86 8.04
N THR A 290 6.37 12.52 8.10
CA THR A 290 7.61 11.75 7.95
C THR A 290 7.55 10.81 6.76
N ALA A 291 6.94 9.63 6.93
CA ALA A 291 6.99 8.53 5.98
C ALA A 291 6.31 8.88 4.65
N ASN A 292 5.09 9.41 4.67
CA ASN A 292 4.32 9.65 3.44
C ASN A 292 4.95 10.72 2.54
N PRO A 293 5.40 11.89 3.05
CA PRO A 293 6.14 12.84 2.23
C PRO A 293 7.46 12.28 1.69
N GLY A 294 8.19 11.47 2.48
CA GLY A 294 9.40 10.77 2.02
C GLY A 294 9.10 9.79 0.87
N LEU A 295 8.01 9.03 0.98
CA LEU A 295 7.48 8.19 -0.10
C LEU A 295 7.13 9.02 -1.34
N GLY A 296 6.52 10.20 -1.16
CA GLY A 296 6.19 11.10 -2.26
C GLY A 296 7.43 11.55 -3.05
N ILE A 297 8.52 11.89 -2.36
CA ILE A 297 9.80 12.22 -3.01
C ILE A 297 10.36 10.99 -3.75
N ALA A 298 10.34 9.81 -3.12
CA ALA A 298 10.80 8.58 -3.76
C ALA A 298 9.93 8.20 -4.99
N ALA A 299 8.63 8.46 -4.94
CA ALA A 299 7.70 8.29 -6.05
C ALA A 299 8.07 9.21 -7.22
N ASP A 300 8.35 10.49 -6.96
CA ASP A 300 8.79 11.44 -7.99
C ASP A 300 10.14 11.02 -8.62
N LEU A 301 11.08 10.49 -7.82
CA LEU A 301 12.35 9.94 -8.33
C LEU A 301 12.11 8.72 -9.25
N LEU A 302 11.24 7.79 -8.85
CA LEU A 302 10.86 6.64 -9.68
C LEU A 302 10.17 7.05 -10.98
N VAL A 303 9.24 8.01 -10.92
CA VAL A 303 8.56 8.56 -12.11
C VAL A 303 9.57 9.20 -13.07
N ARG A 304 10.53 9.98 -12.55
CA ARG A 304 11.63 10.55 -13.35
C ARG A 304 12.53 9.48 -13.96
N ALA A 305 12.70 8.33 -13.30
CA ALA A 305 13.41 7.17 -13.83
C ALA A 305 12.56 6.30 -14.79
N GLY A 306 11.35 6.75 -15.16
CA GLY A 306 10.46 6.09 -16.11
C GLY A 306 9.68 4.90 -15.53
N ALA A 307 9.68 4.71 -14.21
CA ALA A 307 8.97 3.64 -13.54
C ALA A 307 7.46 3.93 -13.44
N THR A 308 6.71 2.93 -13.01
CA THR A 308 5.29 3.06 -12.67
C THR A 308 5.11 3.04 -11.16
N VAL A 309 4.39 4.02 -10.61
CA VAL A 309 4.14 4.13 -9.17
C VAL A 309 2.64 4.22 -8.94
N MET A 310 2.10 3.39 -8.04
CA MET A 310 0.69 3.35 -7.69
C MET A 310 0.47 3.82 -6.26
N PHE A 311 -0.49 4.71 -6.09
CA PHE A 311 -1.10 5.02 -4.80
C PHE A 311 -2.60 4.75 -4.89
N SER A 312 -3.21 4.40 -3.76
CA SER A 312 -4.55 3.79 -3.74
C SER A 312 -5.43 4.35 -2.61
N GLU A 313 -6.26 3.48 -1.99
CA GLU A 313 -7.00 3.74 -0.75
C GLU A 313 -8.09 4.82 -0.92
N ASN A 314 -9.14 4.51 -1.68
CA ASN A 314 -10.27 5.40 -2.00
C ASN A 314 -10.76 6.17 -0.76
N THR A 315 -11.02 5.47 0.34
CA THR A 315 -11.49 6.09 1.60
C THR A 315 -10.50 7.09 2.17
N GLU A 316 -9.19 6.84 2.04
CA GLU A 316 -8.14 7.70 2.57
C GLU A 316 -7.77 8.85 1.66
N VAL A 317 -8.19 8.89 0.40
CA VAL A 317 -7.89 10.03 -0.48
C VAL A 317 -9.14 10.84 -0.84
N ARG A 318 -10.34 10.31 -0.54
CA ARG A 318 -11.63 10.88 -0.94
C ARG A 318 -11.81 12.34 -0.56
N ASP A 319 -11.33 12.76 0.61
CA ASP A 319 -11.45 14.14 1.07
C ASP A 319 -10.38 15.06 0.50
N GLY A 320 -9.27 14.49 0.02
CA GLY A 320 -8.20 15.18 -0.70
C GLY A 320 -8.37 15.19 -2.21
N ILE A 321 -9.49 14.68 -2.74
CA ILE A 321 -9.70 14.55 -4.20
C ILE A 321 -9.55 15.89 -4.95
N HIS A 322 -9.98 16.98 -4.33
CA HIS A 322 -9.87 18.34 -4.86
C HIS A 322 -8.40 18.81 -5.06
N LEU A 323 -7.44 18.18 -4.39
CA LEU A 323 -6.01 18.41 -4.54
C LEU A 323 -5.36 17.45 -5.56
N LEU A 324 -6.02 16.33 -5.87
CA LEU A 324 -5.55 15.33 -6.83
C LEU A 324 -6.02 15.62 -8.26
N VAL A 325 -7.28 16.04 -8.43
CA VAL A 325 -7.87 16.31 -9.75
C VAL A 325 -7.07 17.34 -10.56
N PRO A 326 -6.61 18.47 -10.00
CA PRO A 326 -5.77 19.42 -10.75
C PRO A 326 -4.45 18.80 -11.25
N ARG A 327 -3.94 17.76 -10.58
CA ARG A 327 -2.68 17.09 -10.97
C ARG A 327 -2.86 16.06 -12.08
N ALA A 328 -4.09 15.80 -12.54
CA ALA A 328 -4.33 14.87 -13.64
C ALA A 328 -3.56 15.30 -14.90
N ALA A 329 -2.96 14.34 -15.61
CA ALA A 329 -2.21 14.62 -16.83
C ALA A 329 -3.11 15.16 -17.96
N ASN A 330 -4.40 14.82 -17.95
CA ASN A 330 -5.39 15.29 -18.91
C ASN A 330 -6.82 15.17 -18.34
N ALA A 331 -7.80 15.67 -19.09
CA ALA A 331 -9.21 15.71 -18.67
C ALA A 331 -9.84 14.32 -18.52
N GLU A 332 -9.36 13.31 -19.26
CA GLU A 332 -9.86 11.93 -19.13
C GLU A 332 -9.43 11.32 -17.80
N VAL A 333 -8.18 11.56 -17.39
CA VAL A 333 -7.66 11.14 -16.08
C VAL A 333 -8.39 11.86 -14.95
N ALA A 334 -8.63 13.17 -15.07
CA ALA A 334 -9.41 13.95 -14.09
C ALA A 334 -10.82 13.35 -13.89
N LYS A 335 -11.52 13.06 -15.00
CA LYS A 335 -12.83 12.41 -14.97
C LYS A 335 -12.77 11.00 -14.39
N ALA A 336 -11.74 10.23 -14.70
CA ALA A 336 -11.57 8.88 -14.18
C ALA A 336 -11.34 8.88 -12.66
N LEU A 337 -10.58 9.84 -12.11
CA LEU A 337 -10.40 10.00 -10.66
C LEU A 337 -11.75 10.21 -9.97
N VAL A 338 -12.54 11.15 -10.47
CA VAL A 338 -13.87 11.46 -9.91
C VAL A 338 -14.84 10.30 -10.08
N ARG A 339 -14.79 9.58 -11.20
CA ARG A 339 -15.61 8.37 -11.44
C ARG A 339 -15.35 7.30 -10.40
N GLU A 340 -14.09 6.99 -10.10
CA GLU A 340 -13.76 5.95 -9.11
C GLU A 340 -14.17 6.37 -7.69
N MET A 341 -14.05 7.65 -7.35
CA MET A 341 -14.57 8.18 -6.07
C MET A 341 -16.08 8.03 -5.97
N ALA A 342 -16.81 8.44 -7.03
CA ALA A 342 -18.27 8.36 -7.06
C ALA A 342 -18.76 6.90 -7.00
N TRP A 343 -18.09 5.99 -7.71
CA TRP A 343 -18.40 4.56 -7.66
C TRP A 343 -18.19 4.00 -6.25
N TYR A 344 -17.12 4.40 -5.56
CA TYR A 344 -16.83 3.94 -4.21
C TYR A 344 -17.78 4.54 -3.16
N ASP A 345 -18.15 5.82 -3.29
CA ASP A 345 -19.19 6.46 -2.46
C ASP A 345 -20.53 5.70 -2.60
N ALA A 346 -20.92 5.34 -3.83
CA ALA A 346 -22.12 4.54 -4.08
C ALA A 346 -22.02 3.10 -3.52
N TYR A 347 -20.84 2.50 -3.54
CA TYR A 347 -20.59 1.20 -2.89
C TYR A 347 -20.80 1.28 -1.37
N LEU A 348 -20.21 2.27 -0.70
CA LEU A 348 -20.38 2.47 0.74
C LEU A 348 -21.84 2.79 1.12
N ALA A 349 -22.51 3.63 0.34
CA ALA A 349 -23.91 3.98 0.56
C ALA A 349 -24.84 2.76 0.48
N ARG A 350 -24.63 1.86 -0.51
CA ARG A 350 -25.38 0.58 -0.60
C ARG A 350 -25.14 -0.32 0.61
N GLY A 351 -23.93 -0.29 1.16
CA GLY A 351 -23.57 -1.00 2.39
C GLY A 351 -23.97 -0.29 3.68
N GLN A 352 -24.64 0.87 3.60
CA GLN A 352 -24.98 1.73 4.75
C GLN A 352 -23.75 2.07 5.63
N ALA A 353 -22.61 2.23 4.99
CA ALA A 353 -21.34 2.53 5.64
C ALA A 353 -20.92 3.98 5.37
N ASP A 354 -20.33 4.62 6.39
CA ASP A 354 -19.72 5.94 6.26
C ASP A 354 -18.19 5.83 6.23
N ARG A 355 -17.57 6.64 5.37
CA ARG A 355 -16.11 6.74 5.21
C ARG A 355 -15.37 7.10 6.49
N SER A 356 -15.96 7.88 7.40
CA SER A 356 -15.37 8.29 8.67
C SER A 356 -15.03 7.11 9.58
N ALA A 357 -15.74 5.98 9.43
CA ALA A 357 -15.47 4.74 10.15
C ALA A 357 -14.07 4.15 9.88
N ASN A 358 -13.41 4.57 8.78
CA ASN A 358 -12.05 4.15 8.47
C ASN A 358 -11.00 4.72 9.44
N THR A 359 -11.31 5.81 10.17
CA THR A 359 -10.42 6.31 11.22
C THR A 359 -10.56 5.42 12.46
N THR A 360 -9.70 4.41 12.56
CA THR A 360 -9.78 3.40 13.62
C THR A 360 -9.43 3.99 15.00
N PRO A 361 -9.84 3.34 16.11
CA PRO A 361 -9.39 3.74 17.46
C PRO A 361 -7.87 3.79 17.60
N GLY A 362 -7.15 2.93 16.86
CA GLY A 362 -5.69 2.94 16.81
C GLY A 362 -5.09 4.18 16.15
N ASN A 363 -5.74 4.72 15.12
CA ASN A 363 -5.33 5.97 14.46
C ASN A 363 -5.59 7.19 15.35
N LYS A 364 -6.76 7.21 16.02
CA LYS A 364 -7.15 8.26 16.96
C LYS A 364 -6.20 8.35 18.15
N LYS A 365 -5.85 7.20 18.73
CA LYS A 365 -4.81 7.10 19.77
C LYS A 365 -3.42 7.52 19.26
N GLY A 366 -3.18 7.42 17.94
CA GLY A 366 -1.96 7.89 17.29
C GLY A 366 -1.98 9.37 16.89
N GLY A 367 -2.99 10.15 17.30
CA GLY A 367 -3.07 11.59 17.08
C GLY A 367 -3.80 12.05 15.80
N LEU A 368 -4.36 11.13 15.01
CA LEU A 368 -5.23 11.46 13.87
C LEU A 368 -6.66 11.69 14.34
N ALA A 369 -7.14 12.94 14.28
CA ALA A 369 -8.45 13.29 14.81
C ALA A 369 -9.60 12.85 13.89
N ASN A 370 -9.41 12.90 12.57
CA ASN A 370 -10.46 12.54 11.63
C ASN A 370 -9.90 12.11 10.26
N ILE A 371 -10.82 11.71 9.39
CA ILE A 371 -10.56 11.21 8.05
C ILE A 371 -10.01 12.28 7.09
N VAL A 372 -10.31 13.56 7.30
CA VAL A 372 -9.80 14.67 6.46
C VAL A 372 -8.31 14.86 6.71
N GLU A 373 -7.92 14.91 7.98
CA GLU A 373 -6.51 14.97 8.39
C GLU A 373 -5.73 13.74 7.90
N LYS A 374 -6.33 12.56 8.03
CA LYS A 374 -5.78 11.31 7.47
C LYS A 374 -5.60 11.44 5.96
N ALA A 375 -6.58 12.02 5.26
CA ALA A 375 -6.51 12.15 3.82
C ALA A 375 -5.39 13.07 3.33
N MET A 376 -5.16 14.19 4.00
CA MET A 376 -4.03 15.09 3.67
C MET A 376 -2.69 14.38 3.83
N GLY A 377 -2.55 13.57 4.89
CA GLY A 377 -1.36 12.74 5.08
C GLY A 377 -1.24 11.64 4.03
N SER A 378 -2.34 10.98 3.67
CA SER A 378 -2.35 9.85 2.73
C SER A 378 -2.15 10.27 1.27
N ILE A 379 -2.50 11.50 0.86
CA ILE A 379 -2.18 12.00 -0.49
C ILE A 379 -0.70 12.42 -0.62
N ALA A 380 0.00 12.71 0.48
CA ALA A 380 1.41 13.10 0.43
C ALA A 380 2.31 12.00 -0.17
N LYS A 381 1.93 10.73 -0.05
CA LYS A 381 2.64 9.59 -0.66
C LYS A 381 2.65 9.61 -2.19
N SER A 382 1.74 10.37 -2.80
CA SER A 382 1.67 10.53 -4.26
C SER A 382 2.68 11.53 -4.81
N GLY A 383 3.49 12.18 -3.97
CA GLY A 383 4.49 13.15 -4.41
C GLY A 383 3.87 14.35 -5.14
N SER A 384 4.65 14.91 -6.07
CA SER A 384 4.28 16.09 -6.85
C SER A 384 4.06 15.81 -8.34
N SER A 385 4.41 14.61 -8.83
CA SER A 385 4.26 14.26 -10.24
C SER A 385 2.81 14.34 -10.74
N PRO A 386 2.58 14.59 -12.05
CA PRO A 386 1.27 14.46 -12.68
C PRO A 386 0.72 13.04 -12.51
N ILE A 387 -0.59 12.91 -12.28
CA ILE A 387 -1.27 11.60 -12.27
C ILE A 387 -1.53 11.22 -13.73
N ASN A 388 -0.85 10.20 -14.23
CA ASN A 388 -0.88 9.77 -15.63
C ASN A 388 -2.04 8.83 -15.96
N GLY A 389 -2.67 8.21 -14.96
CA GLY A 389 -3.77 7.28 -15.19
C GLY A 389 -4.47 6.82 -13.93
N VAL A 390 -5.58 6.11 -14.14
CA VAL A 390 -6.43 5.54 -13.09
C VAL A 390 -6.66 4.07 -13.40
N VAL A 391 -6.44 3.20 -12.42
CA VAL A 391 -6.60 1.75 -12.52
C VAL A 391 -7.81 1.32 -11.69
N PRO A 392 -8.93 0.93 -12.31
CA PRO A 392 -10.10 0.41 -11.59
C PRO A 392 -9.80 -0.89 -10.83
N PRO A 393 -10.63 -1.28 -9.84
CA PRO A 393 -10.41 -2.47 -9.04
C PRO A 393 -10.21 -3.74 -9.89
N GLY A 394 -9.04 -4.37 -9.72
CA GLY A 394 -8.67 -5.63 -10.36
C GLY A 394 -8.17 -5.49 -11.79
N GLU A 395 -8.10 -4.28 -12.37
CA GLU A 395 -7.45 -4.05 -13.67
C GLU A 395 -5.93 -4.00 -13.56
N ARG A 396 -5.24 -4.24 -14.68
CA ARG A 396 -3.79 -4.02 -14.79
C ARG A 396 -3.49 -2.57 -15.13
N VAL A 397 -2.40 -2.06 -14.59
CA VAL A 397 -1.91 -0.72 -14.92
C VAL A 397 -1.57 -0.62 -16.41
N LYS A 398 -1.90 0.53 -17.02
CA LYS A 398 -1.57 0.85 -18.41
C LYS A 398 -0.74 2.14 -18.43
N GLY A 399 0.40 2.10 -19.10
CA GLY A 399 1.33 3.24 -19.16
C GLY A 399 2.29 3.31 -17.97
N ARG A 400 3.06 4.40 -17.94
CA ARG A 400 4.13 4.67 -16.96
C ARG A 400 3.79 5.91 -16.12
N GLY A 401 4.64 6.24 -15.14
CA GLY A 401 4.46 7.41 -14.28
C GLY A 401 3.58 7.13 -13.07
N LEU A 402 3.01 8.19 -12.48
CA LEU A 402 2.19 8.09 -11.28
C LEU A 402 0.75 7.68 -11.64
N GLN A 403 0.24 6.66 -10.98
CA GLN A 403 -1.04 6.02 -11.28
C GLN A 403 -1.88 5.98 -10.02
N TYR A 404 -3.17 6.31 -10.15
CA TYR A 404 -4.13 6.10 -9.07
C TYR A 404 -4.78 4.73 -9.21
N CYS A 405 -4.43 3.78 -8.35
CA CYS A 405 -5.05 2.45 -8.36
C CYS A 405 -6.20 2.41 -7.36
N ALA A 406 -7.44 2.39 -7.84
CA ALA A 406 -8.62 2.49 -6.99
C ALA A 406 -8.84 1.20 -6.19
N THR A 407 -8.71 1.29 -4.86
CA THR A 407 -8.89 0.16 -3.94
C THR A 407 -9.60 0.61 -2.65
N PRO A 408 -10.26 -0.31 -1.92
CA PRO A 408 -10.50 -0.12 -0.49
C PRO A 408 -9.19 0.17 0.28
N ALA A 409 -9.33 0.84 1.42
CA ALA A 409 -8.20 1.14 2.32
C ALA A 409 -7.82 -0.01 3.27
N SER A 410 -8.50 -1.16 3.19
CA SER A 410 -8.13 -2.33 3.99
C SER A 410 -6.81 -2.91 3.46
N ASP A 411 -5.79 -2.99 4.32
CA ASP A 411 -4.40 -3.35 3.98
C ASP A 411 -4.28 -4.55 3.02
N PHE A 412 -5.01 -5.63 3.33
CA PHE A 412 -4.95 -6.88 2.56
C PHE A 412 -5.73 -6.78 1.25
N VAL A 413 -6.83 -6.03 1.22
CA VAL A 413 -7.63 -5.83 0.00
C VAL A 413 -6.91 -4.90 -0.96
N CYS A 414 -6.35 -3.81 -0.45
CA CYS A 414 -5.51 -2.88 -1.20
C CYS A 414 -4.29 -3.59 -1.80
N GLY A 415 -3.50 -4.27 -0.96
CA GLY A 415 -2.35 -5.05 -1.44
C GLY A 415 -2.71 -6.08 -2.50
N THR A 416 -3.82 -6.82 -2.32
CA THR A 416 -4.31 -7.79 -3.31
C THR A 416 -4.63 -7.13 -4.65
N LEU A 417 -5.32 -6.00 -4.65
CA LEU A 417 -5.67 -5.27 -5.87
C LEU A 417 -4.44 -4.60 -6.53
N GLN A 418 -3.45 -4.15 -5.75
CA GLN A 418 -2.18 -3.65 -6.30
C GLN A 418 -1.34 -4.77 -6.93
N VAL A 419 -1.34 -6.00 -6.37
CA VAL A 419 -0.75 -7.18 -7.03
C VAL A 419 -1.48 -7.48 -8.35
N ALA A 420 -2.82 -7.45 -8.34
CA ALA A 420 -3.60 -7.61 -9.57
C ALA A 420 -3.29 -6.51 -10.60
N ALA A 421 -3.00 -5.29 -10.15
CA ALA A 421 -2.57 -4.19 -11.01
C ALA A 421 -1.20 -4.40 -11.65
N GLY A 422 -0.40 -5.35 -11.13
CA GLY A 422 0.87 -5.77 -11.69
C GLY A 422 2.09 -5.22 -10.94
N MET A 423 1.95 -4.78 -9.68
CA MET A 423 3.11 -4.37 -8.90
C MET A 423 4.11 -5.52 -8.75
N ASN A 424 5.40 -5.19 -8.82
CA ASN A 424 6.51 -6.11 -8.55
C ASN A 424 7.28 -5.73 -7.29
N LEU A 425 6.96 -4.60 -6.64
CA LEU A 425 7.50 -4.18 -5.36
C LEU A 425 6.39 -3.45 -4.58
N HIS A 426 6.31 -3.69 -3.26
CA HIS A 426 5.33 -3.04 -2.41
C HIS A 426 5.99 -2.27 -1.26
N VAL A 427 5.46 -1.07 -0.97
CA VAL A 427 5.91 -0.21 0.12
C VAL A 427 4.74 0.07 1.05
N PHE A 428 4.96 -0.17 2.34
CA PHE A 428 3.93 -0.12 3.36
C PHE A 428 4.38 0.78 4.53
N THR A 429 3.75 1.94 4.69
CA THR A 429 4.05 2.85 5.81
C THR A 429 3.17 2.56 7.01
N THR A 430 3.74 2.59 8.22
CA THR A 430 2.97 2.29 9.44
C THR A 430 3.49 3.00 10.68
N GLY A 431 2.55 3.46 11.51
CA GLY A 431 2.79 3.91 12.89
C GLY A 431 2.64 2.81 13.95
N ARG A 432 2.42 1.57 13.52
CA ARG A 432 2.21 0.38 14.37
C ARG A 432 3.07 -0.81 13.93
N GLY A 433 3.45 -1.67 14.87
CA GLY A 433 4.18 -2.92 14.62
C GLY A 433 3.30 -4.00 13.99
N THR A 434 2.91 -3.80 12.73
CA THR A 434 2.06 -4.73 11.98
C THR A 434 2.88 -5.85 11.33
N PRO A 435 2.43 -7.11 11.41
CA PRO A 435 3.05 -8.22 10.70
C PRO A 435 2.56 -8.34 9.24
N TYR A 436 1.89 -7.33 8.68
CA TYR A 436 1.40 -7.32 7.30
C TYR A 436 2.48 -7.78 6.29
N GLY A 437 2.09 -8.66 5.37
CA GLY A 437 2.91 -9.06 4.25
C GLY A 437 2.17 -9.85 3.17
N LEU A 438 2.76 -9.87 1.98
CA LEU A 438 2.26 -10.59 0.80
C LEU A 438 3.33 -11.57 0.33
N GLY A 439 2.94 -12.79 -0.03
CA GLY A 439 3.89 -13.79 -0.56
C GLY A 439 4.32 -13.52 -2.01
N MET A 440 3.52 -12.79 -2.79
CA MET A 440 3.72 -12.64 -4.23
C MET A 440 4.73 -11.54 -4.60
N VAL A 441 5.00 -10.61 -3.69
CA VAL A 441 5.88 -9.46 -3.90
C VAL A 441 6.64 -9.10 -2.62
N PRO A 442 7.87 -8.60 -2.70
CA PRO A 442 8.58 -8.09 -1.53
C PRO A 442 7.86 -6.85 -0.97
N VAL A 443 7.65 -6.84 0.35
CA VAL A 443 7.01 -5.73 1.08
C VAL A 443 8.04 -5.04 1.96
N ILE A 444 8.34 -3.78 1.65
CA ILE A 444 9.20 -2.90 2.43
C ILE A 444 8.34 -2.17 3.45
N LYS A 445 8.60 -2.37 4.74
CA LYS A 445 7.89 -1.68 5.83
C LYS A 445 8.65 -0.45 6.31
N VAL A 446 7.98 0.70 6.28
CA VAL A 446 8.54 2.01 6.67
C VAL A 446 7.88 2.49 7.96
N ALA A 447 8.66 2.61 9.03
CA ALA A 447 8.19 3.12 10.31
C ALA A 447 8.07 4.65 10.27
N THR A 448 6.97 5.19 10.81
CA THR A 448 6.75 6.66 10.87
C THR A 448 7.58 7.36 11.96
N ARG A 449 8.09 6.59 12.92
CA ARG A 449 8.81 7.04 14.12
C ARG A 449 9.98 6.13 14.45
N THR A 450 11.04 6.71 15.00
CA THR A 450 12.28 6.02 15.34
C THR A 450 12.05 5.05 16.49
N GLU A 451 11.23 5.41 17.47
CA GLU A 451 10.88 4.51 18.59
C GLU A 451 10.14 3.26 18.10
N LEU A 452 9.33 3.40 17.04
CA LEU A 452 8.65 2.27 16.42
C LEU A 452 9.65 1.36 15.69
N ALA A 453 10.57 1.95 14.92
CA ALA A 453 11.62 1.21 14.21
C ALA A 453 12.53 0.44 15.18
N GLN A 454 12.89 1.05 16.31
CA GLN A 454 13.71 0.40 17.34
C GLN A 454 12.96 -0.71 18.07
N ARG A 455 11.68 -0.49 18.40
CA ARG A 455 10.85 -1.48 19.09
C ARG A 455 10.57 -2.71 18.25
N TRP A 456 10.42 -2.54 16.94
CA TRP A 456 10.12 -3.60 15.97
C TRP A 456 11.20 -3.69 14.89
N SER A 457 12.45 -3.77 15.34
CA SER A 457 13.63 -3.74 14.46
C SER A 457 13.73 -4.92 13.49
N ASP A 458 13.00 -6.00 13.77
CA ASP A 458 12.85 -7.21 12.96
C ASP A 458 11.56 -7.21 12.12
N LEU A 459 10.80 -6.11 12.11
CA LEU A 459 9.67 -5.89 11.21
C LEU A 459 9.86 -4.67 10.30
N MET A 460 10.56 -3.64 10.77
CA MET A 460 10.72 -2.37 10.06
C MET A 460 11.98 -2.36 9.21
N ASP A 461 11.84 -2.14 7.91
CA ASP A 461 12.96 -2.08 6.98
C ASP A 461 13.62 -0.70 6.93
N ILE A 462 12.85 0.37 7.21
CA ILE A 462 13.31 1.77 7.13
C ILE A 462 12.70 2.58 8.28
N ASP A 463 13.52 3.47 8.85
CA ASP A 463 13.11 4.48 9.84
C ASP A 463 12.94 5.87 9.21
N ALA A 464 11.69 6.36 9.15
CA ALA A 464 11.37 7.73 8.75
C ALA A 464 11.32 8.72 9.93
N GLY A 465 11.38 8.25 11.18
CA GLY A 465 11.24 9.07 12.38
C GLY A 465 12.35 10.11 12.57
N GLY A 466 13.53 9.87 11.99
CA GLY A 466 14.62 10.85 11.95
C GLY A 466 14.21 12.19 11.32
N VAL A 467 13.16 12.22 10.50
CA VAL A 467 12.58 13.46 9.97
C VAL A 467 11.93 14.29 11.07
N ALA A 468 11.17 13.65 11.97
CA ALA A 468 10.47 14.36 13.03
C ALA A 468 11.43 14.99 14.06
N SER A 469 12.58 14.36 14.30
CA SER A 469 13.63 14.86 15.20
C SER A 469 14.57 15.87 14.54
N GLY A 470 14.48 16.08 13.22
CA GLY A 470 15.40 16.91 12.45
C GLY A 470 16.75 16.26 12.16
N ALA A 471 16.94 14.98 12.48
CA ALA A 471 18.15 14.23 12.19
C ALA A 471 18.31 13.86 10.69
N LYS A 472 17.20 13.85 9.95
CA LYS A 472 17.14 13.52 8.52
C LYS A 472 16.20 14.50 7.81
N THR A 473 16.55 14.96 6.61
CA THR A 473 15.61 15.75 5.78
C THR A 473 14.68 14.82 5.01
N LEU A 474 13.56 15.35 4.52
CA LEU A 474 12.66 14.61 3.63
C LEU A 474 13.36 14.15 2.34
N ASP A 475 14.22 15.00 1.76
CA ASP A 475 14.99 14.64 0.56
C ASP A 475 15.94 13.47 0.82
N GLN A 476 16.64 13.47 1.97
CA GLN A 476 17.50 12.35 2.36
C GLN A 476 16.70 11.05 2.51
N LEU A 477 15.55 11.12 3.17
CA LEU A 477 14.65 9.96 3.29
C LEU A 477 14.15 9.47 1.93
N GLY A 478 13.78 10.39 1.03
CA GLY A 478 13.31 10.07 -0.32
C GLY A 478 14.37 9.34 -1.15
N TRP A 479 15.63 9.78 -1.10
CA TRP A 479 16.75 9.10 -1.77
C TRP A 479 17.08 7.75 -1.13
N GLU A 480 17.03 7.64 0.20
CA GLU A 480 17.22 6.38 0.92
C GLU A 480 16.16 5.35 0.52
N LEU A 481 14.89 5.77 0.46
CA LEU A 481 13.77 4.94 -0.01
C LEU A 481 13.99 4.49 -1.46
N PHE A 482 14.31 5.43 -2.35
CA PHE A 482 14.58 5.13 -3.76
C PHE A 482 15.70 4.08 -3.93
N GLN A 483 16.82 4.24 -3.24
CA GLN A 483 17.91 3.26 -3.29
C GLN A 483 17.47 1.91 -2.72
N ARG A 484 16.78 1.91 -1.57
CA ARG A 484 16.27 0.68 -0.95
C ARG A 484 15.30 -0.06 -1.87
N TYR A 485 14.51 0.64 -2.68
CA TYR A 485 13.64 0.02 -3.67
C TYR A 485 14.43 -0.74 -4.73
N LEU A 486 15.52 -0.14 -5.26
CA LEU A 486 16.40 -0.79 -6.22
C LEU A 486 17.14 -1.99 -5.62
N ASP A 487 17.61 -1.88 -4.38
CA ASP A 487 18.31 -2.96 -3.67
C ASP A 487 17.40 -4.16 -3.42
N VAL A 488 16.18 -3.90 -2.94
CA VAL A 488 15.18 -4.95 -2.70
C VAL A 488 14.73 -5.56 -4.01
N ALA A 489 14.48 -4.77 -5.06
CA ALA A 489 14.17 -5.28 -6.39
C ALA A 489 15.30 -6.18 -6.93
N SER A 490 16.55 -5.84 -6.63
CA SER A 490 17.76 -6.59 -7.01
C SER A 490 17.99 -7.87 -6.20
N GLY A 491 17.19 -8.13 -5.16
CA GLY A 491 17.23 -9.39 -4.40
C GLY A 491 17.54 -9.23 -2.91
N GLN A 492 17.75 -8.01 -2.39
CA GLN A 492 17.84 -7.83 -0.95
C GLN A 492 16.48 -8.18 -0.31
N ARG A 493 16.51 -9.04 0.72
CA ARG A 493 15.29 -9.53 1.39
C ARG A 493 14.80 -8.54 2.44
N THR A 494 13.51 -8.24 2.42
CA THR A 494 12.86 -7.50 3.51
C THR A 494 12.59 -8.40 4.71
N TRP A 495 12.31 -7.81 5.88
CA TRP A 495 11.92 -8.58 7.06
C TRP A 495 10.69 -9.46 6.83
N THR A 496 9.73 -8.97 6.03
CA THR A 496 8.55 -9.74 5.60
C THR A 496 8.94 -11.07 4.95
N GLU A 497 9.93 -11.03 4.05
CA GLU A 497 10.40 -12.21 3.33
C GLU A 497 11.23 -13.12 4.24
N GLN A 498 12.06 -12.56 5.12
CA GLN A 498 12.89 -13.33 6.05
C GLN A 498 12.03 -14.17 6.99
N HIS A 499 10.96 -13.58 7.53
CA HIS A 499 10.02 -14.26 8.42
C HIS A 499 8.90 -15.02 7.70
N ARG A 500 8.76 -14.84 6.37
CA ARG A 500 7.65 -15.39 5.56
C ARG A 500 6.28 -15.03 6.11
N LEU A 501 6.11 -13.75 6.47
CA LEU A 501 4.83 -13.20 6.94
C LEU A 501 3.86 -13.06 5.77
N TYR A 502 3.32 -14.17 5.30
CA TYR A 502 2.43 -14.21 4.14
C TYR A 502 1.00 -14.45 4.61
N ASN A 503 0.16 -13.46 4.39
CA ASN A 503 -1.28 -13.57 4.62
C ASN A 503 -1.98 -14.08 3.35
N ASP A 504 -3.10 -14.79 3.54
CA ASP A 504 -3.99 -15.16 2.43
C ASP A 504 -4.52 -13.91 1.70
N LEU A 505 -4.95 -14.08 0.44
CA LEU A 505 -5.53 -12.97 -0.30
C LEU A 505 -6.89 -12.57 0.27
N ALA A 506 -7.08 -11.25 0.42
CA ALA A 506 -8.38 -10.67 0.67
C ALA A 506 -8.92 -10.06 -0.62
N LEU A 507 -9.80 -10.79 -1.31
CA LEU A 507 -10.41 -10.28 -2.54
C LEU A 507 -11.42 -9.19 -2.25
N PHE A 508 -11.43 -8.15 -3.07
CA PHE A 508 -12.53 -7.21 -3.10
C PHE A 508 -13.69 -7.81 -3.90
N ASN A 509 -14.76 -8.19 -3.19
CA ASN A 509 -15.98 -8.71 -3.80
C ASN A 509 -17.16 -7.76 -3.52
N PRO A 510 -17.46 -6.82 -4.43
CA PRO A 510 -18.62 -5.95 -4.31
C PRO A 510 -19.94 -6.64 -4.72
N ALA A 511 -19.90 -7.87 -5.24
CA ALA A 511 -21.09 -8.65 -5.55
C ALA A 511 -21.62 -9.40 -4.31
N PRO A 512 -22.95 -9.61 -4.20
CA PRO A 512 -23.53 -10.34 -3.08
C PRO A 512 -23.04 -11.79 -3.02
N ILE A 513 -22.88 -12.28 -1.80
CA ILE A 513 -22.72 -13.71 -1.49
C ILE A 513 -24.14 -14.30 -1.47
N THR A 514 -24.36 -15.40 -2.18
CA THR A 514 -25.69 -16.02 -2.39
C THR A 514 -25.99 -17.12 -1.39
#